data_AF-A0A077ZHV6-F1
#
_entry.id   AF-A0A077ZHV6-F1
#
_cell.length_a   1.000
_cell.length_b   1.000
_cell.length_c   1.000
_cell.angle_alpha   90.00
_cell.angle_beta   90.00
_cell.angle_gamma   90.00
#
_symmetry.space_group_name_H-M   'P 1'
#
loop_
_entity.id
_entity.type
_entity.pdbx_description
1 polymer ?
#
loop_
_entity_poly.entity_id
_entity_poly.type
_entity_poly.pdbx_seq_one_letter_code
_entity_poly.pdbx_strand_id
1 'polypeptide(L)'
;MTSQKDRPTQHEMRLDGSLLDDGRLSYSLEQSLDDDNNHNSSLNASYRSPYGTFSAGYSYGNDSSQYNYGVTGGVVIHPHGVTLSQYLGNAFALIDANGASGVRIQNYPGIATDPFGYAVVPYLTTYQENRLSVDTTQLPDNVDLEQTTQFVVPNRGAMVAARFNANIGYRVLVTVSDRNGKPLPFGALASNDETGQQSIVDEGGILYLSGISIHRIQNPQPLYYKARRSAIKDKKMKRAPLITGLLLISTSCAYASSGGCGADSTSGATNYSSVVDDVTVNQTDNVTGREFTSATLSSTNWQYACSCSAGKAVKLVYMVSPVLTTTGHQTGYYKLNDSLDIKTTLQANDIPGLTTDQVVSVNTRFTQIKNNTVYSAATQTGVCQGDTSRYGPVNIGANTTFTLYVTKPFLGSMTIPKTDIAVIKGAWVDGMGSPSTGDFHDLVKLSIQGNLTAPQSCKINQGDVIKVNFGFINGQKFTTRNAMPDGFTPVDFDITYDCGDTSKIKNSLQMRIDGTTGVVDQYNLVARRRSSDNVPDVGIRIENLGGGVANIPFQNGILPVDPSGHGTVNMRAWPVNLVGGELETGKFQGTATITVIVR
;
A
#
# COMPACT_ATOMS: atom_id res chain seq x y z
N MET A 1 12.15 19.57 23.29
CA MET A 1 11.56 20.13 24.53
C MET A 1 10.18 20.66 24.21
N THR A 2 9.15 19.96 24.65
CA THR A 2 7.75 20.42 24.59
C THR A 2 7.35 20.78 26.02
N SER A 3 7.30 22.07 26.34
CA SER A 3 6.90 22.56 27.66
C SER A 3 5.47 23.09 27.60
N GLN A 4 4.52 22.36 28.20
CA GLN A 4 3.21 22.87 28.57
C GLN A 4 2.91 22.47 30.01
N LYS A 5 2.29 23.41 30.74
CA LYS A 5 2.42 23.68 32.17
C LYS A 5 2.06 22.56 33.18
N ASP A 6 1.59 21.38 32.74
CA ASP A 6 1.15 20.30 33.64
C ASP A 6 1.44 18.87 33.08
N ARG A 7 2.49 18.68 32.27
CA ARG A 7 2.94 17.34 31.85
C ARG A 7 4.46 17.14 32.01
N PRO A 8 4.92 15.94 32.42
CA PRO A 8 6.33 15.66 32.68
C PRO A 8 7.20 15.88 31.43
N THR A 9 8.38 16.43 31.65
CA THR A 9 9.41 16.66 30.63
C THR A 9 9.97 15.31 30.18
N GLN A 10 10.15 15.15 28.86
CA GLN A 10 10.71 13.94 28.28
C GLN A 10 11.99 14.28 27.50
N HIS A 11 13.02 13.48 27.72
CA HIS A 11 14.30 13.54 27.03
C HIS A 11 14.47 12.28 26.16
N GLU A 12 14.78 12.46 24.88
CA GLU A 12 14.89 11.36 23.91
C GLU A 12 16.23 11.45 23.18
N MET A 13 16.90 10.30 23.02
CA MET A 13 18.09 10.12 22.19
C MET A 13 17.84 8.97 21.22
N ARG A 14 18.07 9.20 19.92
CA ARG A 14 17.87 8.22 18.86
C ARG A 14 19.11 8.11 17.98
N LEU A 15 19.49 6.88 17.64
CA LEU A 15 20.55 6.55 16.70
C LEU A 15 19.97 5.68 15.58
N ASP A 16 20.13 6.11 14.34
CA ASP A 16 19.63 5.43 13.15
C ASP A 16 20.78 5.07 12.21
N GLY A 17 20.64 3.95 11.49
CA GLY A 17 21.58 3.57 10.44
C GLY A 17 20.99 2.61 9.42
N SER A 18 21.73 2.40 8.34
CA SER A 18 21.44 1.39 7.32
C SER A 18 22.67 0.54 7.03
N LEU A 19 22.43 -0.72 6.70
CA LEU A 19 23.41 -1.74 6.30
C LEU A 19 23.04 -2.28 4.91
N LEU A 20 24.00 -2.99 4.31
CA LEU A 20 24.01 -3.45 2.92
C LEU A 20 24.22 -2.27 1.95
N ASP A 21 24.87 -2.52 0.81
CA ASP A 21 25.31 -1.46 -0.11
C ASP A 21 24.15 -0.60 -0.67
N ASP A 22 22.94 -1.15 -0.69
CA ASP A 22 21.70 -0.45 -1.10
C ASP A 22 20.85 0.06 0.08
N GLY A 23 21.33 -0.08 1.32
CA GLY A 23 20.65 0.41 2.52
C GLY A 23 19.34 -0.32 2.86
N ARG A 24 19.13 -1.53 2.32
CA ARG A 24 17.88 -2.29 2.49
C ARG A 24 17.67 -2.85 3.89
N LEU A 25 18.69 -2.88 4.75
CA LEU A 25 18.56 -3.18 6.17
C LEU A 25 18.71 -1.88 6.96
N SER A 26 17.66 -1.43 7.63
CA SER A 26 17.68 -0.25 8.50
C SER A 26 17.54 -0.67 9.95
N TYR A 27 18.18 0.06 10.86
CA TYR A 27 18.07 -0.16 12.30
C TYR A 27 17.98 1.18 13.04
N SER A 28 17.26 1.19 14.16
CA SER A 28 17.14 2.35 15.04
C SER A 28 17.21 1.92 16.49
N LEU A 29 18.05 2.60 17.28
CA LEU A 29 18.13 2.48 18.72
C LEU A 29 17.62 3.78 19.34
N GLU A 30 16.64 3.70 20.23
CA GLU A 30 16.07 4.84 20.94
C GLU A 30 16.17 4.64 22.44
N GLN A 31 16.43 5.73 23.17
CA GLN A 31 16.36 5.78 24.62
C GLN A 31 15.61 7.05 25.04
N SER A 32 14.57 6.86 25.85
CA SER A 32 13.70 7.92 26.35
C SER A 32 13.62 7.87 27.87
N LEU A 33 13.61 9.03 28.51
CA LEU A 33 13.59 9.24 29.96
C LEU A 33 12.62 10.37 30.29
N ASP A 34 11.75 10.20 31.28
CA ASP A 34 10.86 11.26 31.78
C ASP A 34 11.17 11.69 33.22
N ASP A 35 10.56 12.80 33.65
CA ASP A 35 10.72 13.37 34.99
C ASP A 35 10.28 12.41 36.13
N ASP A 36 9.42 11.43 35.83
CA ASP A 36 8.97 10.40 36.77
C ASP A 36 9.96 9.20 36.85
N ASN A 37 11.15 9.33 36.25
CA ASN A 37 12.20 8.31 36.16
C ASN A 37 11.75 7.02 35.43
N ASN A 38 10.80 7.16 34.50
CA ASN A 38 10.43 6.10 33.58
C ASN A 38 11.40 6.11 32.41
N HIS A 39 12.06 4.97 32.17
CA HIS A 39 12.98 4.78 31.06
C HIS A 39 12.37 3.82 30.05
N ASN A 40 12.52 4.13 28.77
CA ASN A 40 12.13 3.22 27.69
C ASN A 40 13.21 3.19 26.62
N SER A 41 13.70 1.98 26.33
CA SER A 41 14.71 1.71 25.32
C SER A 41 14.11 0.84 24.22
N SER A 42 14.27 1.23 22.96
CA SER A 42 13.73 0.52 21.81
C SER A 42 14.83 0.21 20.80
N LEU A 43 14.83 -1.00 20.27
CA LEU A 43 15.63 -1.41 19.11
C LEU A 43 14.66 -1.88 18.04
N ASN A 44 14.72 -1.28 16.85
CA ASN A 44 13.94 -1.69 15.71
C ASN A 44 14.86 -1.98 14.53
N ALA A 45 14.55 -3.00 13.76
CA ALA A 45 15.23 -3.37 12.53
C ALA A 45 14.19 -3.61 11.44
N SER A 46 14.47 -3.17 10.21
CA SER A 46 13.61 -3.35 9.05
C SER A 46 14.43 -3.73 7.82
N TYR A 47 14.10 -4.86 7.20
CA TYR A 47 14.76 -5.42 6.05
C TYR A 47 13.83 -5.44 4.82
N ARG A 48 14.18 -4.69 3.78
CA ARG A 48 13.50 -4.68 2.49
C ARG A 48 13.98 -5.84 1.62
N SER A 49 13.17 -6.88 1.51
CA SER A 49 13.38 -8.04 0.64
C SER A 49 12.70 -7.84 -0.73
N PRO A 50 13.14 -8.52 -1.81
CA PRO A 50 12.38 -8.57 -3.06
C PRO A 50 10.93 -9.01 -2.83
N TYR A 51 10.69 -9.86 -1.82
CA TYR A 51 9.41 -10.49 -1.53
C TYR A 51 8.54 -9.73 -0.49
N GLY A 52 9.02 -8.60 0.05
CA GLY A 52 8.34 -7.89 1.13
C GLY A 52 9.30 -7.19 2.09
N THR A 53 8.78 -6.36 2.98
CA THR A 53 9.54 -5.72 4.06
C THR A 53 9.27 -6.45 5.37
N PHE A 54 10.33 -6.88 6.05
CA PHE A 54 10.26 -7.55 7.34
C PHE A 54 10.75 -6.58 8.42
N SER A 55 9.92 -6.31 9.41
CA SER A 55 10.29 -5.51 10.58
C SER A 55 10.32 -6.39 11.83
N ALA A 56 11.26 -6.11 12.72
CA ALA A 56 11.35 -6.71 14.03
C ALA A 56 11.85 -5.66 15.02
N GLY A 57 11.31 -5.66 16.23
CA GLY A 57 11.68 -4.70 17.24
C GLY A 57 11.50 -5.24 18.64
N TYR A 58 12.26 -4.67 19.55
CA TYR A 58 12.22 -4.96 20.98
C TYR A 58 12.24 -3.65 21.73
N SER A 59 11.25 -3.42 22.59
CA SER A 59 11.22 -2.30 23.52
C SER A 59 11.17 -2.81 24.96
N TYR A 60 11.87 -2.10 25.83
CA TYR A 60 11.98 -2.41 27.25
C TYR A 60 11.85 -1.13 28.06
N GLY A 61 10.94 -1.12 29.02
CA GLY A 61 10.80 -0.06 30.03
C GLY A 61 10.52 -0.61 31.43
N ASN A 62 10.25 0.29 32.38
CA ASN A 62 10.23 -0.03 33.82
C ASN A 62 9.34 -1.23 34.20
N ASP A 63 8.14 -1.31 33.62
CA ASP A 63 7.14 -2.33 33.98
C ASP A 63 6.81 -3.29 32.82
N SER A 64 7.39 -3.11 31.63
CA SER A 64 7.03 -3.92 30.47
C SER A 64 8.14 -4.07 29.43
N SER A 65 8.15 -5.22 28.77
CA SER A 65 8.95 -5.49 27.58
C SER A 65 8.04 -5.93 26.45
N GLN A 66 8.22 -5.38 25.25
CA GLN A 66 7.42 -5.72 24.08
C GLN A 66 8.33 -6.17 22.94
N TYR A 67 7.93 -7.26 22.28
CA TYR A 67 8.54 -7.72 21.04
C TYR A 67 7.53 -7.50 19.92
N ASN A 68 7.94 -6.80 18.87
CA ASN A 68 7.14 -6.60 17.67
C ASN A 68 7.82 -7.26 16.47
N TYR A 69 7.03 -7.86 15.58
CA TYR A 69 7.49 -8.31 14.28
C TYR A 69 6.38 -8.07 13.26
N GLY A 70 6.76 -7.76 12.03
CA GLY A 70 5.83 -7.45 10.96
C GLY A 70 6.38 -7.89 9.62
N VAL A 71 5.47 -8.27 8.73
CA VAL A 71 5.77 -8.42 7.30
C VAL A 71 4.79 -7.57 6.53
N THR A 72 5.28 -6.75 5.61
CA THR A 72 4.46 -5.89 4.76
C THR A 72 4.93 -6.00 3.33
N GLY A 73 4.02 -6.31 2.41
CA GLY A 73 4.35 -6.54 1.02
C GLY A 73 3.10 -6.54 0.15
N GLY A 74 3.27 -6.98 -1.09
CA GLY A 74 2.20 -7.18 -2.04
C GLY A 74 2.29 -8.56 -2.70
N VAL A 75 1.14 -9.07 -3.13
CA VAL A 75 1.04 -10.29 -3.94
C VAL A 75 0.45 -9.90 -5.29
N VAL A 76 1.19 -10.16 -6.37
CA VAL A 76 0.73 -9.90 -7.73
C VAL A 76 0.46 -11.23 -8.41
N ILE A 77 -0.80 -11.45 -8.79
CA ILE A 77 -1.20 -12.61 -9.59
C ILE A 77 -1.28 -12.15 -11.04
N HIS A 78 -0.51 -12.79 -11.91
CA HIS A 78 -0.41 -12.46 -13.33
C HIS A 78 -0.47 -13.74 -14.18
N PRO A 79 -0.64 -13.66 -15.52
CA PRO A 79 -0.82 -14.84 -16.37
C PRO A 79 0.29 -15.90 -16.30
N HIS A 80 1.46 -15.55 -15.76
CA HIS A 80 2.62 -16.43 -15.65
C HIS A 80 2.89 -16.93 -14.22
N GLY A 81 2.07 -16.53 -13.24
CA GLY A 81 2.20 -17.03 -11.87
C GLY A 81 1.87 -15.99 -10.81
N VAL A 82 2.57 -16.12 -9.68
CA VAL A 82 2.40 -15.26 -8.50
C VAL A 82 3.76 -14.70 -8.14
N THR A 83 3.87 -13.37 -8.12
CA THR A 83 5.07 -12.65 -7.72
C THR A 83 4.83 -11.97 -6.38
N LEU A 84 5.69 -12.25 -5.40
CA LEU A 84 5.71 -11.52 -4.13
C LEU A 84 6.50 -10.23 -4.29
N SER A 85 6.13 -9.21 -3.53
CA SER A 85 6.68 -7.86 -3.70
C SER A 85 6.73 -7.09 -2.39
N GLN A 86 7.50 -6.02 -2.39
CA GLN A 86 7.33 -4.94 -1.40
C GLN A 86 5.92 -4.30 -1.56
N TYR A 87 5.54 -3.42 -0.64
CA TYR A 87 4.23 -2.77 -0.71
C TYR A 87 4.02 -2.06 -2.06
N LEU A 88 2.92 -2.34 -2.76
CA LEU A 88 2.71 -1.98 -4.18
C LEU A 88 2.53 -0.47 -4.42
N GLY A 89 1.89 0.23 -3.48
CA GLY A 89 1.38 1.59 -3.72
C GLY A 89 0.18 1.60 -4.70
N ASN A 90 -0.18 2.80 -5.18
CA ASN A 90 -1.35 3.01 -6.04
C ASN A 90 -1.14 2.62 -7.50
N ALA A 91 0.11 2.53 -7.95
CA ALA A 91 0.48 2.13 -9.30
C ALA A 91 1.83 1.44 -9.24
N PHE A 92 1.97 0.34 -9.96
CA PHE A 92 3.17 -0.50 -9.92
C PHE A 92 3.42 -1.14 -11.28
N ALA A 93 4.67 -1.51 -11.53
CA ALA A 93 5.04 -2.27 -12.73
C ALA A 93 5.35 -3.72 -12.38
N LEU A 94 4.85 -4.66 -13.19
CA LEU A 94 5.34 -6.02 -13.25
C LEU A 94 6.48 -6.09 -14.27
N ILE A 95 7.68 -6.36 -13.79
CA ILE A 95 8.87 -6.61 -14.59
C ILE A 95 8.84 -8.05 -15.07
N ASP A 96 8.97 -8.26 -16.38
CA ASP A 96 9.23 -9.57 -17.00
C ASP A 96 10.64 -9.54 -17.60
N ALA A 97 11.59 -10.21 -16.96
CA ALA A 97 12.96 -10.34 -17.45
C ALA A 97 13.19 -11.65 -18.22
N ASN A 98 12.17 -12.20 -18.88
CA ASN A 98 12.27 -13.36 -19.76
C ASN A 98 12.94 -14.58 -19.09
N GLY A 99 12.64 -14.81 -17.80
CA GLY A 99 13.20 -15.90 -17.00
C GLY A 99 14.50 -15.57 -16.24
N ALA A 100 15.10 -14.39 -16.42
CA ALA A 100 16.36 -14.03 -15.78
C ALA A 100 16.14 -13.68 -14.30
N SER A 101 16.67 -14.51 -13.39
CA SER A 101 16.58 -14.31 -11.95
C SER A 101 17.68 -13.38 -11.41
N GLY A 102 17.39 -12.63 -10.35
CA GLY A 102 18.37 -11.78 -9.66
C GLY A 102 18.67 -10.44 -10.36
N VAL A 103 17.93 -10.07 -11.39
CA VAL A 103 18.09 -8.79 -12.10
C VAL A 103 17.55 -7.66 -11.23
N ARG A 104 18.42 -6.73 -10.81
CA ARG A 104 18.07 -5.61 -9.92
C ARG A 104 17.59 -4.39 -10.73
N ILE A 105 16.70 -3.60 -10.13
CA ILE A 105 16.20 -2.35 -10.73
C ILE A 105 16.85 -1.16 -10.03
N GLN A 106 17.46 -0.27 -10.82
CA GLN A 106 18.13 0.94 -10.38
C GLN A 106 17.16 1.87 -9.61
N ASN A 107 17.64 2.47 -8.53
CA ASN A 107 16.88 3.34 -7.62
C ASN A 107 15.73 2.65 -6.84
N TYR A 108 15.63 1.33 -6.88
CA TYR A 108 14.67 0.56 -6.09
C TYR A 108 15.38 -0.47 -5.19
N PRO A 109 15.89 -0.04 -4.01
CA PRO A 109 16.60 -0.92 -3.08
C PRO A 109 15.83 -2.19 -2.71
N GLY A 110 16.54 -3.31 -2.67
CA GLY A 110 15.98 -4.62 -2.38
C GLY A 110 15.07 -5.22 -3.47
N ILE A 111 14.78 -4.55 -4.58
CA ILE A 111 13.99 -5.11 -5.68
C ILE A 111 14.90 -5.86 -6.67
N ALA A 112 14.58 -7.13 -6.89
CA ALA A 112 15.24 -7.99 -7.87
C ALA A 112 14.23 -9.00 -8.44
N THR A 113 14.49 -9.51 -9.64
CA THR A 113 13.66 -10.58 -10.22
C THR A 113 13.77 -11.88 -9.42
N ASP A 114 12.64 -12.54 -9.26
CA ASP A 114 12.48 -13.81 -8.56
C ASP A 114 13.08 -14.98 -9.37
N PRO A 115 13.01 -16.23 -8.87
CA PRO A 115 13.53 -17.40 -9.60
C PRO A 115 12.89 -17.66 -10.97
N PHE A 116 11.74 -17.04 -11.27
CA PHE A 116 11.01 -17.17 -12.53
C PHE A 116 11.24 -15.98 -13.48
N GLY A 117 12.02 -14.98 -13.04
CA GLY A 117 12.35 -13.80 -13.82
C GLY A 117 11.37 -12.63 -13.69
N TYR A 118 10.52 -12.62 -12.65
CA TYR A 118 9.55 -11.55 -12.41
C TYR A 118 9.94 -10.69 -11.21
N ALA A 119 9.72 -9.38 -11.29
CA ALA A 119 9.84 -8.45 -10.15
C ALA A 119 8.67 -7.47 -10.17
N VAL A 120 8.41 -6.82 -9.03
CA VAL A 120 7.42 -5.73 -8.98
C VAL A 120 8.10 -4.46 -8.52
N VAL A 121 7.94 -3.40 -9.30
CA VAL A 121 8.41 -2.05 -8.96
C VAL A 121 7.23 -1.24 -8.40
N PRO A 122 7.24 -0.92 -7.10
CA PRO A 122 6.15 -0.20 -6.46
C PRO A 122 6.25 1.32 -6.62
N TYR A 123 5.21 2.03 -6.15
CA TYR A 123 5.19 3.50 -6.02
C TYR A 123 5.46 4.28 -7.31
N LEU A 124 4.95 3.79 -8.44
CA LEU A 124 5.04 4.54 -9.68
C LEU A 124 4.17 5.80 -9.61
N THR A 125 4.67 6.88 -10.19
CA THR A 125 3.92 8.13 -10.27
C THR A 125 2.82 7.99 -11.33
N THR A 126 1.57 8.14 -10.91
CA THR A 126 0.40 7.99 -11.79
C THR A 126 0.33 9.13 -12.81
N TYR A 127 -0.09 8.82 -14.04
CA TYR A 127 -0.21 9.79 -15.15
C TYR A 127 1.10 10.49 -15.53
N GLN A 128 2.24 9.89 -15.17
CA GLN A 128 3.57 10.37 -15.51
C GLN A 128 4.42 9.22 -16.06
N GLU A 129 5.42 9.59 -16.86
CA GLU A 129 6.40 8.64 -17.36
C GLU A 129 7.35 8.22 -16.23
N ASN A 130 7.41 6.92 -15.98
CA ASN A 130 8.31 6.33 -15.00
C ASN A 130 9.40 5.57 -15.75
N ARG A 131 10.66 5.93 -15.49
CA ARG A 131 11.83 5.28 -16.04
C ARG A 131 12.24 4.09 -15.17
N LEU A 132 12.08 2.88 -15.70
CA LEU A 132 12.49 1.64 -15.05
C LEU A 132 13.79 1.19 -15.67
N SER A 133 14.88 1.22 -14.92
CA SER A 133 16.20 0.85 -15.42
C SER A 133 16.77 -0.32 -14.65
N VAL A 134 17.39 -1.27 -15.34
CA VAL A 134 18.13 -2.37 -14.73
C VAL A 134 19.47 -1.83 -14.19
N ASP A 135 19.86 -2.24 -12.99
CA ASP A 135 21.18 -1.97 -12.46
C ASP A 135 22.21 -2.90 -13.10
N THR A 136 22.91 -2.38 -14.11
CA THR A 136 23.91 -3.13 -14.89
C THR A 136 25.19 -3.40 -14.11
N THR A 137 25.41 -2.77 -12.95
CA THR A 137 26.61 -2.98 -12.12
C THR A 137 26.53 -4.22 -11.25
N GLN A 138 25.31 -4.73 -11.03
CA GLN A 138 24.98 -5.87 -10.18
C GLN A 138 24.20 -6.94 -10.96
N LEU A 139 24.37 -6.95 -12.29
CA LEU A 139 23.72 -7.93 -13.15
C LEU A 139 24.34 -9.32 -12.92
N PRO A 140 23.56 -10.42 -12.85
CA PRO A 140 24.12 -11.76 -12.76
C PRO A 140 25.05 -12.06 -13.96
N ASP A 141 26.14 -12.80 -13.71
CA ASP A 141 27.18 -13.10 -14.72
C ASP A 141 26.67 -13.81 -15.98
N ASN A 142 25.49 -14.43 -15.90
CA ASN A 142 24.85 -15.19 -16.96
C ASN A 142 23.66 -14.47 -17.60
N VAL A 143 23.53 -13.16 -17.40
CA VAL A 143 22.43 -12.37 -17.94
C VAL A 143 23.00 -11.22 -18.76
N ASP A 144 22.40 -10.99 -19.92
CA ASP A 144 22.68 -9.85 -20.79
C ASP A 144 21.38 -9.19 -21.24
N LEU A 145 21.39 -7.88 -21.50
CA LEU A 145 20.21 -7.13 -21.92
C LEU A 145 20.55 -6.16 -23.05
N GLU A 146 19.79 -6.23 -24.14
CA GLU A 146 19.87 -5.24 -25.23
C GLU A 146 19.23 -3.90 -24.81
N GLN A 147 18.11 -3.98 -24.08
CA GLN A 147 17.40 -2.82 -23.54
C GLN A 147 17.48 -2.84 -22.02
N THR A 148 18.21 -1.89 -21.43
CA THR A 148 18.40 -1.78 -19.98
C THR A 148 17.42 -0.82 -19.32
N THR A 149 16.56 -0.15 -20.10
CA THR A 149 15.58 0.83 -19.61
C THR A 149 14.26 0.67 -20.34
N GLN A 150 13.16 0.72 -19.57
CA GLN A 150 11.78 0.75 -20.05
C GLN A 150 11.07 1.99 -19.49
N PHE A 151 10.15 2.55 -20.27
CA PHE A 151 9.32 3.67 -19.85
C PHE A 151 7.87 3.20 -19.76
N VAL A 152 7.22 3.48 -18.63
CA VAL A 152 5.81 3.14 -18.42
C VAL A 152 5.04 4.33 -17.86
N VAL A 153 3.78 4.46 -18.28
CA VAL A 153 2.87 5.51 -17.79
C VAL A 153 1.66 4.82 -17.16
N PRO A 154 1.65 4.58 -15.85
CA PRO A 154 0.52 3.92 -15.20
C PRO A 154 -0.61 4.92 -14.91
N ASN A 155 -1.85 4.48 -15.15
CA ASN A 155 -3.01 5.11 -14.53
C ASN A 155 -3.03 4.79 -13.02
N ARG A 156 -3.81 5.55 -12.25
CA ARG A 156 -4.03 5.22 -10.84
C ARG A 156 -4.75 3.86 -10.73
N GLY A 157 -4.27 3.00 -9.83
CA GLY A 157 -4.74 1.63 -9.64
C GLY A 157 -4.22 0.63 -10.68
N ALA A 158 -3.42 1.06 -11.67
CA ALA A 158 -2.96 0.19 -12.73
C ALA A 158 -1.70 -0.59 -12.35
N MET A 159 -1.69 -1.87 -12.74
CA MET A 159 -0.47 -2.64 -12.96
C MET A 159 -0.06 -2.48 -14.43
N VAL A 160 1.14 -1.97 -14.67
CA VAL A 160 1.72 -1.89 -16.03
C VAL A 160 2.79 -2.97 -16.22
N ALA A 161 2.85 -3.58 -17.40
CA ALA A 161 3.88 -4.56 -17.72
C ALA A 161 5.11 -3.84 -18.29
N ALA A 162 6.30 -4.18 -17.81
CA ALA A 162 7.57 -3.72 -18.35
C ALA A 162 8.45 -4.93 -18.67
N ARG A 163 8.60 -5.23 -19.96
CA ARG A 163 9.35 -6.39 -20.44
C ARG A 163 10.79 -6.00 -20.75
N PHE A 164 11.72 -6.74 -20.17
CA PHE A 164 13.14 -6.68 -20.47
C PHE A 164 13.52 -7.97 -21.19
N ASN A 165 13.96 -7.84 -22.44
CA ASN A 165 14.43 -8.98 -23.22
C ASN A 165 15.84 -9.37 -22.73
N ALA A 166 15.88 -10.07 -21.59
CA ALA A 166 17.11 -10.60 -21.05
C ALA A 166 17.48 -11.89 -21.81
N ASN A 167 18.74 -11.95 -22.23
CA ASN A 167 19.38 -13.13 -22.79
C ASN A 167 20.07 -13.86 -21.64
N ILE A 168 19.56 -15.04 -21.29
CA ILE A 168 20.16 -15.89 -20.26
C ILE A 168 21.22 -16.76 -20.92
N GLY A 169 22.47 -16.51 -20.57
CA GLY A 169 23.58 -17.36 -20.93
C GLY A 169 24.91 -16.72 -20.58
N TYR A 170 25.90 -17.57 -20.36
CA TYR A 170 27.24 -17.13 -19.97
C TYR A 170 28.00 -16.58 -21.17
N ARG A 171 28.82 -15.57 -20.90
CA ARG A 171 29.87 -15.10 -21.80
C ARG A 171 31.15 -15.81 -21.42
N VAL A 172 31.76 -16.53 -22.35
CA VAL A 172 33.03 -17.22 -22.13
C VAL A 172 34.02 -16.88 -23.22
N LEU A 173 35.28 -16.74 -22.81
CA LEU A 173 36.43 -16.76 -23.69
C LEU A 173 37.04 -18.15 -23.59
N VAL A 174 37.14 -18.86 -24.72
CA VAL A 174 37.75 -20.18 -24.78
C VAL A 174 38.91 -20.16 -25.77
N THR A 175 40.00 -20.86 -25.44
CA THR A 175 41.08 -21.09 -26.39
C THR A 175 40.81 -22.38 -27.16
N VAL A 176 40.66 -22.28 -28.47
CA VAL A 176 40.38 -23.40 -29.38
C VAL A 176 41.64 -23.80 -30.14
N SER A 177 41.97 -25.08 -30.09
CA SER A 177 43.12 -25.68 -30.76
C SER A 177 42.70 -26.89 -31.59
N ASP A 178 43.46 -27.19 -32.65
CA ASP A 178 43.26 -28.39 -33.46
C ASP A 178 43.69 -29.68 -32.72
N ARG A 179 43.58 -30.83 -33.37
CA ARG A 179 43.98 -32.14 -32.80
C ARG A 179 45.47 -32.24 -32.46
N ASN A 180 46.30 -31.35 -32.99
CA ASN A 180 47.74 -31.30 -32.76
C ASN A 180 48.12 -30.31 -31.65
N GLY A 181 47.13 -29.66 -31.00
CA GLY A 181 47.34 -28.64 -29.98
C GLY A 181 47.75 -27.27 -30.55
N LYS A 182 47.65 -27.07 -31.87
CA LYS A 182 47.92 -25.76 -32.48
C LYS A 182 46.66 -24.89 -32.39
N PRO A 183 46.76 -23.63 -31.94
CA PRO A 183 45.62 -22.71 -31.93
C PRO A 183 44.98 -22.60 -33.32
N LEU A 184 43.64 -22.55 -33.38
CA LEU A 184 42.94 -22.30 -34.64
C LEU A 184 43.36 -20.94 -35.24
N PRO A 185 43.45 -20.85 -36.57
CA PRO A 185 43.92 -19.62 -37.22
C PRO A 185 42.94 -18.46 -37.03
N PHE A 186 43.47 -17.25 -36.95
CA PHE A 186 42.69 -16.01 -36.98
C PHE A 186 41.73 -16.00 -38.15
N GLY A 187 40.48 -15.60 -37.91
CA GLY A 187 39.44 -15.52 -38.94
C GLY A 187 38.66 -16.82 -39.16
N ALA A 188 39.01 -17.92 -38.48
CA ALA A 188 38.18 -19.12 -38.50
C ALA A 188 36.79 -18.83 -37.92
N LEU A 189 35.74 -19.32 -38.59
CA LEU A 189 34.36 -19.14 -38.16
C LEU A 189 33.92 -20.31 -37.28
N ALA A 190 33.33 -20.00 -36.14
CA ALA A 190 32.63 -20.93 -35.27
C ALA A 190 31.13 -20.60 -35.31
N SER A 191 30.27 -21.61 -35.40
CA SER A 191 28.82 -21.47 -35.31
C SER A 191 28.28 -22.26 -34.13
N ASN A 192 27.33 -21.68 -33.40
CA ASN A 192 26.54 -22.39 -32.40
C ASN A 192 25.26 -22.93 -33.06
N ASP A 193 25.11 -24.25 -33.13
CA ASP A 193 23.94 -24.89 -33.76
C ASP A 193 22.62 -24.63 -33.01
N GLU A 194 22.66 -24.35 -31.71
CA GLU A 194 21.46 -24.10 -30.89
C GLU A 194 20.96 -22.66 -31.00
N THR A 195 21.87 -21.67 -31.08
CA THR A 195 21.50 -20.24 -31.16
C THR A 195 21.60 -19.67 -32.58
N GLY A 196 22.26 -20.38 -33.51
CA GLY A 196 22.63 -19.87 -34.83
C GLY A 196 23.73 -18.81 -34.81
N GLN A 197 24.29 -18.48 -33.64
CA GLN A 197 25.28 -17.41 -33.50
C GLN A 197 26.60 -17.81 -34.19
N GLN A 198 27.08 -16.96 -35.09
CA GLN A 198 28.41 -17.07 -35.67
C GLN A 198 29.40 -16.20 -34.89
N SER A 199 30.60 -16.71 -34.67
CA SER A 199 31.68 -16.05 -33.95
C SER A 199 32.99 -16.31 -34.69
N ILE A 200 33.95 -15.40 -34.53
CA ILE A 200 35.24 -15.44 -35.22
C ILE A 200 36.33 -15.73 -34.21
N VAL A 201 37.29 -16.57 -34.59
CA VAL A 201 38.47 -16.86 -33.79
C VAL A 201 39.47 -15.70 -33.95
N ASP A 202 39.87 -15.13 -32.82
CA ASP A 202 40.87 -14.06 -32.71
C ASP A 202 42.30 -14.62 -32.65
N GLU A 203 43.30 -13.74 -32.64
CA GLU A 203 44.71 -14.11 -32.51
C GLU A 203 44.97 -14.97 -31.26
N GLY A 204 45.85 -15.97 -31.38
CA GLY A 204 46.11 -16.93 -30.30
C GLY A 204 45.05 -18.02 -30.14
N GLY A 205 44.07 -18.11 -31.04
CA GLY A 205 43.01 -19.12 -31.00
C GLY A 205 41.94 -18.82 -29.96
N ILE A 206 41.76 -17.55 -29.58
CA ILE A 206 40.73 -17.15 -28.62
C ILE A 206 39.39 -17.02 -29.35
N LEU A 207 38.36 -17.68 -28.82
CA LEU A 207 37.00 -17.61 -29.32
C LEU A 207 36.10 -17.06 -28.22
N TYR A 208 35.43 -15.95 -28.51
CA TYR A 208 34.39 -15.40 -27.65
C TYR A 208 33.05 -16.05 -27.99
N LEU A 209 32.36 -16.55 -26.97
CA LEU A 209 31.03 -17.13 -27.09
C LEU A 209 30.11 -16.44 -26.08
N SER A 210 28.91 -16.06 -26.50
CA SER A 210 27.87 -15.48 -25.64
C SER A 210 26.62 -16.37 -25.62
N GLY A 211 25.81 -16.26 -24.57
CA GLY A 211 24.53 -16.96 -24.51
C GLY A 211 24.64 -18.47 -24.24
N ILE A 212 25.75 -18.96 -23.68
CA ILE A 212 25.90 -20.39 -23.41
C ILE A 212 25.06 -20.79 -22.18
N SER A 213 24.15 -21.74 -22.35
CA SER A 213 23.42 -22.36 -21.24
C SER A 213 24.28 -23.43 -20.56
N ILE A 214 24.61 -23.26 -19.27
CA ILE A 214 25.50 -24.20 -18.52
C ILE A 214 24.86 -25.53 -18.14
N HIS A 215 23.61 -25.81 -18.53
CA HIS A 215 23.03 -27.15 -18.31
C HIS A 215 23.77 -28.27 -19.07
N ARG A 216 24.76 -27.92 -19.91
CA ARG A 216 25.60 -28.88 -20.64
C ARG A 216 27.10 -28.85 -20.33
N ILE A 217 27.63 -27.95 -19.48
CA ILE A 217 29.09 -27.90 -19.22
C ILE A 217 29.51 -28.78 -18.03
N GLN A 218 28.58 -29.26 -17.20
CA GLN A 218 28.97 -30.05 -16.03
C GLN A 218 29.35 -31.51 -16.32
N ASN A 219 29.39 -31.97 -17.58
CA ASN A 219 30.06 -33.23 -17.89
C ASN A 219 30.48 -33.38 -19.38
N PRO A 220 31.70 -32.98 -19.77
CA PRO A 220 32.28 -33.44 -21.04
C PRO A 220 32.72 -34.90 -20.87
N GLN A 221 31.80 -35.84 -21.07
CA GLN A 221 32.12 -37.27 -21.19
C GLN A 221 31.32 -37.88 -22.36
N PRO A 222 31.98 -38.67 -23.23
CA PRO A 222 31.41 -39.14 -24.49
C PRO A 222 30.22 -40.08 -24.27
N LEU A 223 29.18 -39.87 -25.07
CA LEU A 223 27.91 -40.60 -25.06
C LEU A 223 28.11 -42.10 -25.33
N TYR A 224 28.03 -42.92 -24.28
CA TYR A 224 27.73 -44.36 -24.38
C TYR A 224 26.60 -44.76 -23.43
N TYR A 225 25.66 -45.49 -24.01
CA TYR A 225 24.49 -46.18 -23.46
C TYR A 225 24.78 -47.10 -22.25
N LYS A 226 23.91 -47.11 -21.22
CA LYS A 226 23.28 -48.35 -20.68
C LYS A 226 22.16 -48.09 -19.67
N ALA A 227 21.03 -48.76 -19.89
CA ALA A 227 19.94 -48.94 -18.94
C ALA A 227 20.37 -49.77 -17.71
N ARG A 228 19.92 -49.39 -16.51
CA ARG A 228 19.89 -50.29 -15.34
C ARG A 228 18.59 -50.14 -14.55
N ARG A 229 17.96 -51.29 -14.37
CA ARG A 229 16.90 -51.58 -13.39
C ARG A 229 17.47 -51.44 -11.98
N SER A 230 16.64 -51.00 -11.04
CA SER A 230 16.75 -51.44 -9.65
C SER A 230 15.35 -51.74 -9.12
N ALA A 231 15.19 -53.01 -8.81
CA ALA A 231 14.08 -53.56 -8.06
C ALA A 231 14.40 -53.43 -6.57
N ILE A 232 13.42 -53.04 -5.76
CA ILE A 232 13.35 -53.47 -4.36
C ILE A 232 11.95 -54.03 -4.14
N LYS A 233 11.96 -55.28 -3.69
CA LYS A 233 10.84 -56.18 -3.42
C LYS A 233 10.40 -56.08 -1.96
N ASP A 234 9.25 -56.73 -1.71
CA ASP A 234 8.82 -57.39 -0.47
C ASP A 234 8.17 -56.48 0.59
N LYS A 235 7.09 -56.87 1.27
CA LYS A 235 6.47 -58.20 1.44
C LYS A 235 5.02 -57.99 1.88
N LYS A 236 4.10 -58.77 1.29
CA LYS A 236 2.70 -58.91 1.71
C LYS A 236 2.66 -59.63 3.07
N MET A 237 2.02 -59.05 4.08
CA MET A 237 1.63 -59.77 5.30
C MET A 237 0.12 -60.07 5.24
N LYS A 238 -0.18 -61.36 5.20
CA LYS A 238 -1.51 -61.94 5.11
C LYS A 238 -2.24 -61.84 6.45
N ARG A 239 -3.54 -61.58 6.31
CA ARG A 239 -4.61 -61.67 7.31
C ARG A 239 -4.73 -63.09 7.86
N ALA A 240 -4.94 -63.21 9.16
CA ALA A 240 -5.79 -64.24 9.75
C ALA A 240 -6.33 -63.75 11.11
N PRO A 241 -7.62 -63.95 11.42
CA PRO A 241 -8.30 -63.41 12.59
C PRO A 241 -8.36 -64.45 13.72
N LEU A 242 -8.47 -64.00 14.97
CA LEU A 242 -9.34 -64.59 16.01
C LEU A 242 -9.05 -63.88 17.34
N ILE A 243 -10.05 -63.21 17.92
CA ILE A 243 -10.70 -63.63 19.18
C ILE A 243 -11.72 -62.55 19.56
N THR A 244 -12.93 -63.06 19.64
CA THR A 244 -14.19 -62.51 20.09
C THR A 244 -14.15 -62.14 21.57
N GLY A 245 -14.83 -61.05 21.92
CA GLY A 245 -15.54 -60.95 23.19
C GLY A 245 -14.97 -59.97 24.21
N LEU A 246 -15.51 -58.74 24.22
CA LEU A 246 -15.88 -58.14 25.49
C LEU A 246 -17.07 -57.21 25.28
N LEU A 247 -18.22 -57.61 25.84
CA LEU A 247 -19.40 -56.77 25.99
C LEU A 247 -19.05 -55.57 26.86
N LEU A 248 -19.23 -54.35 26.33
CA LEU A 248 -19.43 -53.17 27.14
C LEU A 248 -20.85 -52.68 26.93
N ILE A 249 -21.63 -52.77 28.00
CA ILE A 249 -22.96 -52.22 28.15
C ILE A 249 -22.80 -50.70 28.10
N SER A 250 -22.94 -50.10 26.92
CA SER A 250 -23.11 -48.65 26.80
C SER A 250 -24.57 -48.36 27.15
N THR A 251 -24.77 -47.87 28.38
CA THR A 251 -25.97 -47.09 28.72
C THR A 251 -26.13 -46.01 27.66
N SER A 252 -27.19 -46.14 26.86
CA SER A 252 -27.62 -45.16 25.88
C SER A 252 -28.01 -43.86 26.59
N CYS A 253 -27.01 -43.05 26.94
CA CYS A 253 -27.21 -41.62 26.90
C CYS A 253 -27.60 -41.33 25.45
N ALA A 254 -28.83 -40.88 25.25
CA ALA A 254 -29.23 -40.24 24.01
C ALA A 254 -28.40 -38.95 23.91
N TYR A 255 -27.14 -39.08 23.49
CA TYR A 255 -26.30 -37.94 23.16
C TYR A 255 -27.00 -37.26 21.99
N ALA A 256 -27.36 -35.99 22.21
CA ALA A 256 -27.62 -35.07 21.12
C ALA A 256 -26.40 -35.11 20.19
N SER A 257 -26.60 -35.54 18.95
CA SER A 257 -25.62 -35.47 17.89
C SER A 257 -25.55 -34.03 17.39
N SER A 258 -24.34 -33.58 17.08
CA SER A 258 -24.08 -32.27 16.51
C SER A 258 -23.11 -32.39 15.34
N GLY A 259 -23.08 -31.36 14.50
CA GLY A 259 -22.10 -31.28 13.42
C GLY A 259 -22.14 -29.95 12.69
N GLY A 260 -21.24 -29.77 11.73
CA GLY A 260 -21.12 -28.53 10.97
C GLY A 260 -22.18 -28.33 9.91
N CYS A 261 -22.54 -27.07 9.69
CA CYS A 261 -23.29 -26.60 8.54
C CYS A 261 -22.40 -25.65 7.73
N GLY A 262 -22.30 -25.91 6.42
CA GLY A 262 -21.61 -25.06 5.46
C GLY A 262 -22.56 -24.58 4.36
N ALA A 263 -22.01 -23.88 3.37
CA ALA A 263 -22.67 -23.69 2.08
C ALA A 263 -22.60 -24.98 1.24
N ASP A 264 -23.63 -25.27 0.44
CA ASP A 264 -23.65 -26.42 -0.46
C ASP A 264 -22.52 -26.30 -1.52
N SER A 265 -21.80 -27.39 -1.76
CA SER A 265 -20.71 -27.45 -2.73
C SER A 265 -21.19 -27.27 -4.16
N THR A 266 -22.46 -27.59 -4.46
CA THR A 266 -23.09 -27.29 -5.77
C THR A 266 -23.37 -25.79 -5.96
N SER A 267 -23.46 -25.01 -4.88
CA SER A 267 -23.46 -23.53 -4.91
C SER A 267 -22.07 -22.90 -4.72
N GLY A 268 -21.04 -23.71 -4.45
CA GLY A 268 -19.72 -23.26 -4.01
C GLY A 268 -19.73 -22.75 -2.56
N ALA A 269 -18.58 -22.78 -1.89
CA ALA A 269 -18.39 -21.99 -0.67
C ALA A 269 -18.46 -20.51 -1.06
N THR A 270 -19.59 -19.84 -0.82
CA THR A 270 -19.75 -18.42 -1.13
C THR A 270 -19.06 -17.59 -0.07
N ASN A 271 -17.83 -17.17 -0.34
CA ASN A 271 -17.23 -16.05 0.38
C ASN A 271 -18.11 -14.81 0.15
N TYR A 272 -18.86 -14.35 1.16
CA TYR A 272 -19.48 -13.01 1.09
C TYR A 272 -18.45 -11.92 1.33
N SER A 273 -17.61 -11.66 0.35
CA SER A 273 -16.84 -10.43 0.38
C SER A 273 -17.82 -9.27 0.27
N SER A 274 -17.95 -8.47 1.31
CA SER A 274 -18.41 -7.11 1.09
C SER A 274 -17.30 -6.36 0.35
N VAL A 275 -17.72 -5.61 -0.65
CA VAL A 275 -16.91 -4.61 -1.32
C VAL A 275 -17.55 -3.29 -0.95
N VAL A 276 -16.85 -2.47 -0.17
CA VAL A 276 -17.21 -1.07 0.06
C VAL A 276 -16.61 -0.31 -1.11
N ASP A 277 -17.30 -0.38 -2.25
CA ASP A 277 -16.78 0.21 -3.48
C ASP A 277 -16.80 1.74 -3.39
N ASP A 278 -15.60 2.34 -3.47
CA ASP A 278 -15.29 3.77 -3.59
C ASP A 278 -16.15 4.76 -2.77
N VAL A 279 -15.93 4.81 -1.44
CA VAL A 279 -16.55 5.82 -0.57
C VAL A 279 -15.73 7.11 -0.57
N THR A 280 -16.29 8.19 -1.10
CA THR A 280 -15.71 9.52 -0.94
C THR A 280 -16.01 10.03 0.47
N VAL A 281 -14.97 10.33 1.24
CA VAL A 281 -15.12 10.92 2.58
C VAL A 281 -14.98 12.42 2.42
N ASN A 282 -16.05 13.18 2.71
CA ASN A 282 -15.97 14.63 2.64
C ASN A 282 -14.94 15.16 3.65
N GLN A 283 -14.33 16.31 3.37
CA GLN A 283 -13.34 16.93 4.26
C GLN A 283 -13.90 17.18 5.67
N THR A 284 -15.20 17.43 5.80
CA THR A 284 -15.90 17.59 7.09
C THR A 284 -16.03 16.29 7.90
N ASP A 285 -15.97 15.14 7.22
CA ASP A 285 -16.13 13.81 7.82
C ASP A 285 -14.76 13.19 8.14
N ASN A 286 -13.70 13.63 7.46
CA ASN A 286 -12.31 13.24 7.72
C ASN A 286 -11.69 14.03 8.89
N VAL A 287 -12.35 13.98 10.04
CA VAL A 287 -11.91 14.61 11.28
C VAL A 287 -11.87 13.55 12.38
N THR A 288 -10.86 13.57 13.26
CA THR A 288 -10.82 12.65 14.40
C THR A 288 -12.16 12.69 15.14
N GLY A 289 -12.73 11.52 15.43
CA GLY A 289 -13.99 11.42 16.17
C GLY A 289 -15.24 11.29 15.31
N ARG A 290 -15.14 11.45 13.99
CA ARG A 290 -16.28 11.30 13.09
C ARG A 290 -16.48 9.85 12.65
N GLU A 291 -17.74 9.48 12.53
CA GLU A 291 -18.19 8.19 12.02
C GLU A 291 -18.82 8.37 10.65
N PHE A 292 -18.60 7.39 9.77
CA PHE A 292 -19.36 7.25 8.54
C PHE A 292 -19.65 5.76 8.28
N THR A 293 -20.85 5.47 7.82
CA THR A 293 -21.27 4.11 7.51
C THR A 293 -20.95 3.78 6.05
N SER A 294 -20.35 2.62 5.80
CA SER A 294 -20.18 2.11 4.44
C SER A 294 -21.52 1.76 3.78
N ALA A 295 -21.54 1.71 2.45
CA ALA A 295 -22.69 1.26 1.67
C ALA A 295 -23.08 -0.22 1.96
N THR A 296 -24.31 -0.58 1.57
CA THR A 296 -24.93 -1.91 1.74
C THR A 296 -24.22 -2.97 0.90
N LEU A 297 -24.09 -4.18 1.45
CA LEU A 297 -23.41 -5.30 0.79
C LEU A 297 -24.27 -5.89 -0.33
N SER A 298 -23.65 -6.31 -1.43
CA SER A 298 -24.32 -7.14 -2.43
C SER A 298 -24.34 -8.61 -1.95
N SER A 299 -25.47 -9.31 -2.16
CA SER A 299 -25.63 -10.71 -1.77
C SER A 299 -25.96 -11.61 -2.95
N THR A 300 -25.53 -12.86 -2.87
CA THR A 300 -25.99 -13.95 -3.74
C THR A 300 -26.64 -15.03 -2.90
N ASN A 301 -27.87 -15.38 -3.25
CA ASN A 301 -28.63 -16.49 -2.70
C ASN A 301 -27.83 -17.82 -2.72
N TRP A 302 -27.75 -18.55 -1.59
CA TRP A 302 -27.11 -19.89 -1.47
C TRP A 302 -27.93 -20.84 -0.59
N GLN A 303 -27.55 -22.12 -0.51
CA GLN A 303 -28.26 -23.15 0.26
C GLN A 303 -27.39 -23.79 1.34
N TYR A 304 -28.00 -24.18 2.47
CA TYR A 304 -27.32 -24.92 3.55
C TYR A 304 -26.92 -26.32 3.13
N ALA A 305 -25.74 -26.75 3.58
CA ALA A 305 -25.25 -28.12 3.54
C ALA A 305 -24.76 -28.53 4.94
N CYS A 306 -25.63 -29.19 5.71
CA CYS A 306 -25.29 -29.71 7.03
C CYS A 306 -24.86 -31.17 6.97
N SER A 307 -23.85 -31.55 7.75
CA SER A 307 -23.28 -32.91 7.76
C SER A 307 -24.20 -34.02 8.30
N CYS A 308 -25.42 -33.69 8.71
CA CYS A 308 -26.42 -34.67 9.16
C CYS A 308 -26.89 -35.60 8.03
N SER A 309 -27.39 -36.78 8.40
CA SER A 309 -27.95 -37.77 7.47
C SER A 309 -29.29 -37.30 6.87
N ALA A 310 -29.60 -37.71 5.64
CA ALA A 310 -30.88 -37.42 4.99
C ALA A 310 -32.10 -37.81 5.86
N GLY A 311 -33.12 -36.95 5.87
CA GLY A 311 -34.36 -37.10 6.63
C GLY A 311 -34.26 -36.76 8.11
N LYS A 312 -33.08 -36.39 8.63
CA LYS A 312 -32.91 -36.02 10.04
C LYS A 312 -33.56 -34.68 10.34
N ALA A 313 -34.23 -34.61 11.49
CA ALA A 313 -34.78 -33.37 12.03
C ALA A 313 -33.72 -32.69 12.91
N VAL A 314 -33.30 -31.47 12.56
CA VAL A 314 -32.21 -30.77 13.23
C VAL A 314 -32.58 -29.32 13.56
N LYS A 315 -31.89 -28.73 14.53
CA LYS A 315 -31.94 -27.28 14.81
C LYS A 315 -30.63 -26.64 14.37
N LEU A 316 -30.71 -25.43 13.82
CA LEU A 316 -29.54 -24.66 13.40
C LEU A 316 -29.05 -23.76 14.53
N VAL A 317 -27.73 -23.67 14.65
CA VAL A 317 -27.02 -22.82 15.62
C VAL A 317 -25.97 -22.01 14.89
N TYR A 318 -25.93 -20.70 15.16
CA TYR A 318 -24.98 -19.78 14.54
C TYR A 318 -24.01 -19.20 15.53
N MET A 319 -22.83 -18.83 15.03
CA MET A 319 -21.80 -18.13 15.80
C MET A 319 -21.13 -17.10 14.90
N VAL A 320 -20.96 -15.88 15.39
CA VAL A 320 -20.14 -14.87 14.70
C VAL A 320 -18.80 -14.75 15.42
N SER A 321 -17.72 -14.93 14.68
CA SER A 321 -16.34 -14.85 15.18
C SER A 321 -15.65 -13.62 14.59
N PRO A 322 -15.18 -12.65 15.40
CA PRO A 322 -14.36 -11.56 14.88
C PRO A 322 -13.01 -12.10 14.40
N VAL A 323 -12.51 -11.56 13.29
CA VAL A 323 -11.16 -11.84 12.77
C VAL A 323 -10.16 -10.82 13.32
N LEU A 324 -10.59 -9.56 13.45
CA LEU A 324 -9.80 -8.51 14.07
C LEU A 324 -9.67 -8.76 15.59
N THR A 325 -8.45 -8.62 16.11
CA THR A 325 -8.13 -8.91 17.52
C THR A 325 -7.83 -7.66 18.35
N THR A 326 -7.50 -6.54 17.70
CA THR A 326 -7.10 -5.29 18.38
C THR A 326 -8.32 -4.41 18.60
N THR A 327 -8.64 -4.09 19.85
CA THR A 327 -9.73 -3.17 20.19
C THR A 327 -9.45 -1.76 19.66
N GLY A 328 -10.47 -1.12 19.10
CA GLY A 328 -10.42 0.27 18.67
C GLY A 328 -10.49 1.26 19.84
N HIS A 329 -10.52 2.54 19.52
CA HIS A 329 -10.55 3.66 20.48
C HIS A 329 -11.89 3.80 21.20
N GLN A 330 -12.96 3.24 20.63
CA GLN A 330 -14.29 3.22 21.23
C GLN A 330 -14.78 1.80 21.50
N THR A 331 -15.68 1.67 22.48
CA THR A 331 -16.32 0.39 22.79
C THR A 331 -17.11 -0.11 21.59
N GLY A 332 -16.95 -1.38 21.23
CA GLY A 332 -17.61 -1.96 20.06
C GLY A 332 -16.92 -1.67 18.72
N TYR A 333 -15.71 -1.12 18.75
CA TYR A 333 -14.86 -0.97 17.56
C TYR A 333 -13.62 -1.87 17.64
N TYR A 334 -13.16 -2.34 16.49
CA TYR A 334 -11.84 -2.96 16.32
C TYR A 334 -10.96 -2.03 15.48
N LYS A 335 -9.66 -2.04 15.73
CA LYS A 335 -8.70 -1.31 14.90
C LYS A 335 -8.68 -1.93 13.50
N LEU A 336 -9.00 -1.13 12.47
CA LEU A 336 -8.90 -1.54 11.08
C LEU A 336 -7.51 -1.21 10.52
N ASN A 337 -7.04 0.02 10.77
CA ASN A 337 -5.70 0.48 10.45
C ASN A 337 -5.31 1.65 11.38
N ASP A 338 -4.25 2.39 11.06
CA ASP A 338 -3.77 3.50 11.90
C ASP A 338 -4.68 4.75 11.89
N SER A 339 -5.58 4.86 10.92
CA SER A 339 -6.47 6.01 10.73
C SER A 339 -7.94 5.70 10.98
N LEU A 340 -8.30 4.41 10.99
CA LEU A 340 -9.69 3.96 11.08
C LEU A 340 -9.84 2.82 12.08
N ASP A 341 -10.91 2.93 12.85
CA ASP A 341 -11.52 1.80 13.52
C ASP A 341 -12.82 1.39 12.80
N ILE A 342 -13.27 0.15 13.03
CA ILE A 342 -14.44 -0.43 12.40
C ILE A 342 -15.37 -1.08 13.43
N LYS A 343 -16.68 -0.82 13.28
CA LYS A 343 -17.76 -1.51 14.00
C LYS A 343 -18.62 -2.25 12.99
N THR A 344 -18.94 -3.50 13.29
CA THR A 344 -19.70 -4.39 12.40
C THR A 344 -21.04 -4.72 13.04
N THR A 345 -22.11 -4.40 12.31
CA THR A 345 -23.49 -4.57 12.76
C THR A 345 -24.22 -5.46 11.78
N LEU A 346 -24.73 -6.62 12.23
CA LEU A 346 -25.65 -7.44 11.42
C LEU A 346 -27.08 -7.15 11.85
N GLN A 347 -27.97 -6.96 10.87
CA GLN A 347 -29.40 -7.04 11.13
C GLN A 347 -29.79 -8.50 11.40
N ALA A 348 -30.57 -8.74 12.45
CA ALA A 348 -30.87 -10.09 12.88
C ALA A 348 -31.80 -10.87 11.92
N ASN A 349 -32.65 -10.18 11.16
CA ASN A 349 -33.56 -10.78 10.17
C ASN A 349 -32.84 -11.59 9.07
N ASP A 350 -31.55 -11.37 8.87
CA ASP A 350 -30.72 -12.17 7.96
C ASP A 350 -30.51 -13.61 8.46
N ILE A 351 -30.50 -13.81 9.78
CA ILE A 351 -30.23 -15.09 10.41
C ILE A 351 -31.56 -15.80 10.69
N PRO A 352 -31.85 -16.95 10.05
CA PRO A 352 -33.09 -17.69 10.26
C PRO A 352 -33.33 -17.99 11.75
N GLY A 353 -34.42 -17.44 12.29
CA GLY A 353 -34.83 -17.66 13.69
C GLY A 353 -34.71 -16.46 14.63
N LEU A 354 -34.14 -15.34 14.19
CA LEU A 354 -34.19 -14.09 14.94
C LEU A 354 -35.34 -13.18 14.47
N THR A 355 -35.89 -12.38 15.38
CA THR A 355 -36.91 -11.35 15.10
C THR A 355 -36.26 -10.06 14.60
N THR A 356 -37.01 -9.27 13.82
CA THR A 356 -36.57 -8.09 13.05
C THR A 356 -35.82 -7.02 13.86
N ASP A 357 -36.12 -6.87 15.14
CA ASP A 357 -35.62 -5.75 15.97
C ASP A 357 -34.30 -6.05 16.71
N GLN A 358 -33.71 -7.24 16.54
CA GLN A 358 -32.42 -7.55 17.15
C GLN A 358 -31.25 -7.11 16.27
N VAL A 359 -30.20 -6.59 16.91
CA VAL A 359 -28.93 -6.27 16.29
C VAL A 359 -27.86 -7.18 16.88
N VAL A 360 -27.22 -8.00 16.05
CA VAL A 360 -26.12 -8.85 16.50
C VAL A 360 -24.83 -8.05 16.36
N SER A 361 -24.33 -7.52 17.49
CA SER A 361 -22.99 -6.93 17.53
C SER A 361 -21.95 -8.03 17.42
N VAL A 362 -21.08 -7.95 16.42
CA VAL A 362 -20.04 -8.97 16.15
C VAL A 362 -18.92 -8.95 17.19
N ASN A 363 -18.89 -7.90 18.01
CA ASN A 363 -17.79 -7.61 18.90
C ASN A 363 -17.85 -8.33 20.25
N THR A 364 -18.96 -8.99 20.58
CA THR A 364 -19.10 -9.77 21.81
C THR A 364 -18.85 -11.25 21.53
N ARG A 365 -17.86 -11.84 22.21
CA ARG A 365 -17.49 -13.26 22.08
C ARG A 365 -18.70 -14.19 22.27
N PHE A 366 -18.96 -15.05 21.28
CA PHE A 366 -19.78 -16.28 21.37
C PHE A 366 -21.29 -16.13 21.66
N THR A 367 -22.01 -15.23 20.99
CA THR A 367 -23.47 -15.30 21.03
C THR A 367 -23.96 -16.43 20.14
N GLN A 368 -24.30 -17.58 20.73
CA GLN A 368 -25.01 -18.64 20.02
C GLN A 368 -26.44 -18.18 19.73
N ILE A 369 -26.76 -18.05 18.45
CA ILE A 369 -28.13 -17.78 18.01
C ILE A 369 -28.79 -19.13 17.80
N LYS A 370 -29.77 -19.45 18.65
CA LYS A 370 -30.53 -20.71 18.58
C LYS A 370 -31.92 -20.43 18.03
N ASN A 371 -32.23 -21.04 16.90
CA ASN A 371 -33.61 -21.13 16.43
C ASN A 371 -34.25 -22.40 17.00
N ASN A 372 -35.47 -22.29 17.54
CA ASN A 372 -36.25 -23.47 17.95
C ASN A 372 -36.96 -24.15 16.77
N THR A 373 -36.96 -23.56 15.58
CA THR A 373 -37.45 -24.20 14.36
C THR A 373 -36.67 -25.49 14.08
N VAL A 374 -37.43 -26.56 13.86
CA VAL A 374 -36.90 -27.86 13.45
C VAL A 374 -36.89 -27.90 11.91
N TYR A 375 -35.72 -28.14 11.35
CA TYR A 375 -35.48 -28.28 9.92
C TYR A 375 -35.46 -29.76 9.56
N SER A 376 -36.28 -30.17 8.61
CA SER A 376 -36.37 -31.57 8.19
C SER A 376 -36.96 -31.69 6.77
N ALA A 377 -36.66 -32.78 6.08
CA ALA A 377 -37.32 -33.12 4.83
C ALA A 377 -38.86 -33.23 5.00
N ALA A 378 -39.34 -33.70 6.15
CA ALA A 378 -40.77 -33.84 6.45
C ALA A 378 -41.52 -32.50 6.49
N THR A 379 -40.84 -31.42 6.89
CA THR A 379 -41.37 -30.05 6.90
C THR A 379 -41.08 -29.29 5.61
N GLN A 380 -40.55 -29.96 4.57
CA GLN A 380 -40.06 -29.34 3.32
C GLN A 380 -38.96 -28.28 3.55
N THR A 381 -38.28 -28.32 4.69
CA THR A 381 -37.23 -27.38 5.09
C THR A 381 -35.92 -28.10 5.40
N GLY A 382 -35.62 -29.18 4.67
CA GLY A 382 -34.43 -29.99 4.90
C GLY A 382 -33.12 -29.20 4.70
N VAL A 383 -32.13 -29.49 5.53
CA VAL A 383 -30.79 -28.87 5.48
C VAL A 383 -29.67 -29.91 5.49
N CYS A 384 -30.02 -31.20 5.66
CA CYS A 384 -29.07 -32.29 5.74
C CYS A 384 -28.61 -32.76 4.36
N GLN A 385 -27.39 -33.29 4.28
CA GLN A 385 -26.87 -33.88 3.07
C GLN A 385 -27.78 -35.04 2.60
N GLY A 386 -28.36 -34.89 1.41
CA GLY A 386 -29.27 -35.85 0.80
C GLY A 386 -30.77 -35.60 1.02
N ASP A 387 -31.18 -34.53 1.71
CA ASP A 387 -32.60 -34.14 1.76
C ASP A 387 -33.12 -33.75 0.36
N THR A 388 -34.26 -34.31 -0.05
CA THR A 388 -34.87 -34.03 -1.37
C THR A 388 -35.63 -32.71 -1.41
N SER A 389 -36.21 -32.27 -0.29
CA SER A 389 -36.86 -30.97 -0.11
C SER A 389 -35.97 -30.08 0.76
N ARG A 390 -35.29 -29.12 0.14
CA ARG A 390 -34.26 -28.28 0.79
C ARG A 390 -34.83 -26.92 1.18
N TYR A 391 -34.42 -26.40 2.33
CA TYR A 391 -34.69 -25.02 2.74
C TYR A 391 -34.09 -24.03 1.72
N GLY A 392 -34.87 -23.00 1.38
CA GLY A 392 -34.67 -22.08 0.25
C GLY A 392 -33.41 -21.20 0.32
N PRO A 393 -33.25 -20.24 -0.61
CA PRO A 393 -32.07 -19.42 -0.66
C PRO A 393 -31.89 -18.57 0.60
N VAL A 394 -30.66 -18.54 1.12
CA VAL A 394 -30.25 -17.86 2.35
C VAL A 394 -29.39 -16.66 1.99
N ASN A 395 -29.60 -15.54 2.68
CA ASN A 395 -28.85 -14.27 2.51
C ASN A 395 -28.24 -13.80 3.83
N ILE A 396 -27.65 -14.71 4.60
CA ILE A 396 -27.06 -14.38 5.91
C ILE A 396 -25.89 -13.42 5.73
N GLY A 397 -25.96 -12.27 6.40
CA GLY A 397 -24.93 -11.24 6.38
C GLY A 397 -25.09 -10.23 5.24
N ALA A 398 -26.10 -10.34 4.38
CA ALA A 398 -26.39 -9.37 3.33
C ALA A 398 -26.65 -7.97 3.88
N ASN A 399 -27.38 -7.88 4.99
CA ASN A 399 -27.68 -6.66 5.73
C ASN A 399 -26.65 -6.41 6.84
N THR A 400 -25.36 -6.45 6.49
CA THR A 400 -24.28 -6.02 7.38
C THR A 400 -23.91 -4.56 7.10
N THR A 401 -23.82 -3.76 8.16
CA THR A 401 -23.29 -2.39 8.09
C THR A 401 -21.91 -2.35 8.71
N PHE A 402 -20.93 -1.82 7.98
CA PHE A 402 -19.66 -1.38 8.57
C PHE A 402 -19.75 0.11 8.89
N THR A 403 -19.50 0.46 10.15
CA THR A 403 -19.29 1.84 10.57
C THR A 403 -17.80 2.08 10.72
N LEU A 404 -17.26 3.04 9.98
CA LEU A 404 -15.86 3.45 10.07
C LEU A 404 -15.76 4.68 10.97
N TYR A 405 -14.78 4.67 11.86
CA TYR A 405 -14.50 5.75 12.80
C TYR A 405 -13.12 6.32 12.54
N VAL A 406 -13.01 7.62 12.28
CA VAL A 406 -11.74 8.29 12.02
C VAL A 406 -10.98 8.50 13.34
N THR A 407 -9.89 7.75 13.53
CA THR A 407 -8.98 7.91 14.67
C THR A 407 -7.95 8.98 14.36
N LYS A 408 -7.43 8.98 13.12
CA LYS A 408 -6.49 9.95 12.59
C LYS A 408 -6.93 10.40 11.18
N PRO A 409 -7.05 11.71 10.91
CA PRO A 409 -7.32 12.20 9.57
C PRO A 409 -6.23 11.79 8.58
N PHE A 410 -6.61 11.52 7.34
CA PHE A 410 -5.69 11.14 6.26
C PHE A 410 -5.85 12.08 5.06
N LEU A 411 -4.79 12.37 4.31
CA LEU A 411 -4.89 13.21 3.10
C LEU A 411 -4.86 12.37 1.83
N GLY A 412 -5.60 12.80 0.83
CA GLY A 412 -5.62 12.15 -0.48
C GLY A 412 -6.39 10.84 -0.43
N SER A 413 -5.80 9.77 -0.94
CA SER A 413 -6.47 8.48 -1.02
C SER A 413 -5.88 7.45 -0.08
N MET A 414 -6.72 6.82 0.71
CA MET A 414 -6.39 5.69 1.56
C MET A 414 -7.12 4.45 1.05
N THR A 415 -6.36 3.42 0.68
CA THR A 415 -6.92 2.13 0.28
C THR A 415 -7.06 1.23 1.49
N ILE A 416 -8.25 0.69 1.72
CA ILE A 416 -8.49 -0.43 2.61
C ILE A 416 -8.28 -1.70 1.74
N PRO A 417 -7.16 -2.45 1.91
CA PRO A 417 -7.01 -3.71 1.23
C PRO A 417 -8.11 -4.68 1.68
N LYS A 418 -8.36 -5.74 0.90
CA LYS A 418 -9.33 -6.78 1.30
C LYS A 418 -8.97 -7.33 2.67
N THR A 419 -9.77 -6.94 3.66
CA THR A 419 -9.55 -7.22 5.07
C THR A 419 -10.74 -8.02 5.57
N ASP A 420 -10.48 -9.20 6.10
CA ASP A 420 -11.51 -10.01 6.73
C ASP A 420 -11.85 -9.46 8.11
N ILE A 421 -13.11 -9.16 8.34
CA ILE A 421 -13.59 -8.52 9.57
C ILE A 421 -14.16 -9.55 10.53
N ALA A 422 -14.97 -10.47 10.02
CA ALA A 422 -15.62 -11.51 10.82
C ALA A 422 -16.02 -12.71 9.97
N VAL A 423 -16.21 -13.85 10.63
CA VAL A 423 -16.75 -15.07 10.02
C VAL A 423 -18.02 -15.48 10.75
N ILE A 424 -19.11 -15.62 10.01
CA ILE A 424 -20.34 -16.25 10.46
C ILE A 424 -20.19 -17.76 10.24
N LYS A 425 -20.44 -18.53 11.29
CA LYS A 425 -20.30 -19.98 11.33
C LYS A 425 -21.61 -20.66 11.67
N GLY A 426 -21.78 -21.88 11.22
CA GLY A 426 -23.00 -22.67 11.35
C GLY A 426 -22.74 -24.08 11.87
N ALA A 427 -23.64 -24.56 12.70
CA ALA A 427 -23.69 -25.93 13.18
C ALA A 427 -25.15 -26.39 13.32
N TRP A 428 -25.35 -27.69 13.45
CA TRP A 428 -26.63 -28.31 13.73
C TRP A 428 -26.57 -29.15 15.01
N VAL A 429 -27.73 -29.35 15.64
CA VAL A 429 -27.93 -30.31 16.75
C VAL A 429 -29.23 -31.07 16.56
N ASP A 430 -29.26 -32.33 16.99
CA ASP A 430 -30.52 -33.05 17.26
C ASP A 430 -30.86 -32.99 18.76
N GLY A 431 -32.10 -32.63 19.10
CA GLY A 431 -32.55 -32.51 20.50
C GLY A 431 -32.23 -31.18 21.20
N MET A 432 -31.86 -31.24 22.49
CA MET A 432 -31.67 -30.09 23.39
C MET A 432 -30.19 -29.70 23.63
N GLY A 433 -29.25 -30.29 22.87
CA GLY A 433 -27.83 -30.03 23.02
C GLY A 433 -27.37 -28.65 22.51
N SER A 434 -26.09 -28.33 22.78
CA SER A 434 -25.35 -27.27 22.12
C SER A 434 -24.21 -27.91 21.32
N PRO A 435 -23.93 -27.46 20.09
CA PRO A 435 -22.73 -27.88 19.39
C PRO A 435 -21.49 -27.46 20.20
N SER A 436 -20.43 -28.26 20.10
CA SER A 436 -19.11 -27.87 20.59
C SER A 436 -18.51 -26.80 19.67
N THR A 437 -17.50 -26.06 20.13
CA THR A 437 -16.83 -25.03 19.30
C THR A 437 -16.22 -25.63 18.02
N GLY A 438 -15.78 -26.88 18.06
CA GLY A 438 -15.21 -27.60 16.91
C GLY A 438 -16.25 -28.03 15.86
N ASP A 439 -17.54 -28.02 16.20
CA ASP A 439 -18.61 -28.39 15.26
C ASP A 439 -18.97 -27.24 14.31
N PHE A 440 -18.56 -26.01 14.60
CA PHE A 440 -18.92 -24.84 13.80
C PHE A 440 -18.06 -24.74 12.54
N HIS A 441 -18.71 -24.80 11.38
CA HIS A 441 -18.07 -24.61 10.07
C HIS A 441 -18.34 -23.20 9.54
N ASP A 442 -17.43 -22.66 8.74
CA ASP A 442 -17.57 -21.34 8.14
C ASP A 442 -18.75 -21.33 7.14
N LEU A 443 -19.70 -20.40 7.34
CA LEU A 443 -20.80 -20.14 6.41
C LEU A 443 -20.47 -18.96 5.50
N VAL A 444 -20.10 -17.84 6.13
CA VAL A 444 -19.99 -16.55 5.47
C VAL A 444 -18.80 -15.79 6.06
N LYS A 445 -17.88 -15.37 5.20
CA LYS A 445 -16.75 -14.53 5.58
C LYS A 445 -17.02 -13.08 5.20
N LEU A 446 -17.16 -12.19 6.17
CA LEU A 446 -17.36 -10.76 5.96
C LEU A 446 -16.02 -10.08 5.78
N SER A 447 -15.75 -9.58 4.57
CA SER A 447 -14.55 -8.78 4.27
C SER A 447 -14.94 -7.34 3.91
N ILE A 448 -14.07 -6.37 4.14
CA ILE A 448 -14.17 -5.00 3.63
C ILE A 448 -12.98 -4.74 2.70
N GLN A 449 -13.23 -4.04 1.60
CA GLN A 449 -12.20 -3.48 0.72
C GLN A 449 -12.74 -2.21 0.10
N GLY A 450 -11.89 -1.26 -0.25
CA GLY A 450 -12.33 -0.03 -0.91
C GLY A 450 -11.29 1.07 -0.89
N ASN A 451 -11.57 2.16 -1.58
CA ASN A 451 -10.79 3.39 -1.49
C ASN A 451 -11.59 4.46 -0.75
N LEU A 452 -10.92 5.14 0.16
CA LEU A 452 -11.41 6.35 0.79
C LEU A 452 -10.61 7.52 0.25
N THR A 453 -11.27 8.44 -0.43
CA THR A 453 -10.63 9.66 -0.91
C THR A 453 -11.12 10.84 -0.07
N ALA A 454 -10.19 11.49 0.61
CA ALA A 454 -10.36 12.80 1.24
C ALA A 454 -9.73 13.85 0.30
N PRO A 455 -10.51 14.49 -0.60
CA PRO A 455 -9.97 15.45 -1.55
C PRO A 455 -9.35 16.65 -0.83
N GLN A 456 -8.20 17.12 -1.35
CA GLN A 456 -7.53 18.32 -0.84
C GLN A 456 -8.32 19.56 -1.28
N SER A 457 -8.88 20.31 -0.33
CA SER A 457 -9.29 21.68 -0.58
C SER A 457 -8.50 22.59 0.37
N CYS A 458 -7.44 23.21 -0.15
CA CYS A 458 -6.76 24.32 0.51
C CYS A 458 -7.39 25.60 -0.03
N LYS A 459 -8.12 26.32 0.81
CA LYS A 459 -8.66 27.64 0.48
C LYS A 459 -7.64 28.70 0.88
N ILE A 460 -7.16 29.48 -0.08
CA ILE A 460 -6.37 30.69 0.18
C ILE A 460 -7.35 31.87 0.12
N ASN A 461 -7.49 32.63 1.19
CA ASN A 461 -8.47 33.72 1.36
C ASN A 461 -9.86 33.34 0.83
N GLN A 462 -10.36 32.16 1.22
CA GLN A 462 -11.65 31.62 0.76
C GLN A 462 -11.81 31.43 -0.76
N GLY A 463 -10.72 31.49 -1.53
CA GLY A 463 -10.72 31.42 -2.99
C GLY A 463 -10.65 32.78 -3.70
N ASP A 464 -10.52 33.88 -2.95
CA ASP A 464 -10.49 35.24 -3.50
C ASP A 464 -9.11 35.67 -4.00
N VAL A 465 -9.10 36.56 -5.00
CA VAL A 465 -7.87 37.20 -5.50
C VAL A 465 -7.39 38.26 -4.52
N ILE A 466 -6.13 38.11 -4.06
CA ILE A 466 -5.46 39.11 -3.22
C ILE A 466 -5.10 40.32 -4.08
N LYS A 467 -5.73 41.47 -3.81
CA LYS A 467 -5.45 42.73 -4.52
C LYS A 467 -4.63 43.66 -3.63
N VAL A 468 -3.40 43.94 -4.06
CA VAL A 468 -2.54 44.94 -3.43
C VAL A 468 -2.58 46.21 -4.30
N ASN A 469 -3.09 47.31 -3.76
CA ASN A 469 -3.19 48.58 -4.46
C ASN A 469 -2.12 49.55 -3.96
N PHE A 470 -1.20 49.94 -4.84
CA PHE A 470 -0.15 50.92 -4.53
C PHE A 470 -0.58 52.38 -4.71
N GLY A 471 -1.81 52.62 -5.18
CA GLY A 471 -2.35 53.96 -5.40
C GLY A 471 -1.65 54.73 -6.52
N PHE A 472 -1.64 56.06 -6.40
CA PHE A 472 -0.96 56.95 -7.33
C PHE A 472 0.43 57.29 -6.82
N ILE A 473 1.43 57.13 -7.70
CA ILE A 473 2.84 57.39 -7.39
C ILE A 473 3.30 58.59 -8.22
N ASN A 474 3.88 59.59 -7.57
CA ASN A 474 4.48 60.72 -8.27
C ASN A 474 5.77 60.27 -8.97
N GLY A 475 5.83 60.37 -10.31
CA GLY A 475 6.99 60.00 -11.11
C GLY A 475 8.29 60.71 -10.68
N GLN A 476 8.21 61.96 -10.21
CA GLN A 476 9.35 62.73 -9.71
C GLN A 476 9.97 62.14 -8.43
N LYS A 477 9.18 61.39 -7.67
CA LYS A 477 9.65 60.68 -6.47
C LYS A 477 10.07 59.24 -6.77
N PHE A 478 9.95 58.79 -8.01
CA PHE A 478 10.22 57.40 -8.37
C PHE A 478 11.36 57.30 -9.37
N THR A 479 12.51 57.86 -9.00
CA THR A 479 13.66 58.07 -9.89
C THR A 479 14.88 57.20 -9.56
N THR A 480 15.01 56.75 -8.31
CA THR A 480 16.19 55.98 -7.86
C THR A 480 16.10 54.52 -8.31
N ARG A 481 17.12 54.03 -9.04
CA ARG A 481 17.19 52.64 -9.50
C ARG A 481 17.21 51.66 -8.32
N ASN A 482 16.47 50.56 -8.45
CA ASN A 482 16.28 49.47 -7.49
C ASN A 482 15.72 49.89 -6.12
N ALA A 483 15.09 51.06 -6.04
CA ALA A 483 14.48 51.61 -4.83
C ALA A 483 12.97 51.84 -5.02
N MET A 484 12.25 51.88 -3.89
CA MET A 484 10.86 52.32 -3.84
C MET A 484 10.76 53.86 -4.00
N PRO A 485 9.59 54.42 -4.32
CA PRO A 485 9.44 55.87 -4.43
C PRO A 485 9.73 56.59 -3.10
N ASP A 486 10.29 57.78 -3.17
CA ASP A 486 10.66 58.57 -2.00
C ASP A 486 9.44 58.93 -1.14
N GLY A 487 9.48 58.55 0.14
CA GLY A 487 8.37 58.72 1.07
C GLY A 487 7.17 57.79 0.81
N PHE A 488 7.31 56.78 -0.05
CA PHE A 488 6.31 55.74 -0.23
C PHE A 488 6.21 54.87 1.04
N THR A 489 4.97 54.59 1.46
CA THR A 489 4.71 53.62 2.54
C THR A 489 4.34 52.29 1.90
N PRO A 490 5.12 51.22 2.12
CA PRO A 490 4.77 49.88 1.66
C PRO A 490 3.38 49.43 2.12
N VAL A 491 2.76 48.55 1.34
CA VAL A 491 1.40 48.07 1.59
C VAL A 491 1.44 46.71 2.25
N ASP A 492 0.90 46.62 3.47
CA ASP A 492 0.76 45.38 4.23
C ASP A 492 -0.53 44.65 3.81
N PHE A 493 -0.46 43.33 3.68
CA PHE A 493 -1.59 42.47 3.30
C PHE A 493 -1.41 41.06 3.85
N ASP A 494 -2.53 40.36 4.05
CA ASP A 494 -2.54 39.04 4.66
C ASP A 494 -2.92 37.94 3.66
N ILE A 495 -2.19 36.83 3.74
CA ILE A 495 -2.52 35.57 3.06
C ILE A 495 -3.03 34.60 4.12
N THR A 496 -4.35 34.47 4.24
CA THR A 496 -4.97 33.45 5.09
C THR A 496 -5.13 32.17 4.29
N TYR A 497 -4.77 31.03 4.88
CA TYR A 497 -4.94 29.72 4.25
C TYR A 497 -5.64 28.76 5.23
N ASP A 498 -6.50 27.91 4.67
CA ASP A 498 -7.17 26.82 5.37
C ASP A 498 -7.13 25.55 4.49
N CYS A 499 -6.34 24.58 4.94
CA CYS A 499 -6.17 23.26 4.34
C CYS A 499 -6.82 22.14 5.20
N GLY A 500 -7.57 22.50 6.24
CA GLY A 500 -8.03 21.57 7.29
C GLY A 500 -6.94 21.25 8.33
N ASP A 501 -7.28 20.46 9.35
CA ASP A 501 -6.34 20.08 10.42
C ASP A 501 -5.31 19.04 9.93
N THR A 502 -4.07 19.47 9.78
CA THR A 502 -2.93 18.60 9.40
C THR A 502 -2.00 18.27 10.57
N SER A 503 -2.30 18.73 11.78
CA SER A 503 -1.42 18.63 12.96
C SER A 503 -0.99 17.20 13.30
N LYS A 504 -1.89 16.22 13.10
CA LYS A 504 -1.61 14.79 13.35
C LYS A 504 -0.91 14.08 12.20
N ILE A 505 -0.91 14.65 10.99
CA ILE A 505 -0.46 13.97 9.76
C ILE A 505 1.06 14.08 9.60
N LYS A 506 1.74 14.95 10.35
CA LYS A 506 3.19 15.25 10.23
C LYS A 506 3.61 15.71 8.82
N ASN A 507 2.69 16.33 8.08
CA ASN A 507 3.01 16.86 6.75
C ASN A 507 3.77 18.18 6.83
N SER A 508 4.60 18.45 5.83
CA SER A 508 5.21 19.76 5.63
C SER A 508 4.34 20.56 4.67
N LEU A 509 3.74 21.64 5.16
CA LEU A 509 3.12 22.63 4.30
C LEU A 509 4.18 23.65 3.88
N GLN A 510 4.19 24.01 2.59
CA GLN A 510 5.01 25.09 2.05
C GLN A 510 4.14 25.92 1.13
N MET A 511 4.14 27.24 1.30
CA MET A 511 3.48 28.12 0.35
C MET A 511 4.50 28.63 -0.65
N ARG A 512 4.24 28.46 -1.95
CA ARG A 512 5.09 28.91 -3.03
C ARG A 512 4.49 30.14 -3.72
N ILE A 513 5.33 31.12 -4.01
CA ILE A 513 4.98 32.29 -4.82
C ILE A 513 5.79 32.25 -6.13
N ASP A 514 5.09 32.36 -7.25
CA ASP A 514 5.68 32.45 -8.58
C ASP A 514 5.16 33.69 -9.33
N GLY A 515 6.04 34.46 -9.94
CA GLY A 515 5.66 35.62 -10.74
C GLY A 515 5.08 35.23 -12.11
N THR A 516 3.78 35.50 -12.32
CA THR A 516 3.06 35.17 -13.56
C THR A 516 3.38 36.14 -14.70
N THR A 517 3.62 37.42 -14.40
CA THR A 517 3.91 38.47 -15.40
C THR A 517 5.38 38.53 -15.83
N GLY A 518 6.19 37.57 -15.37
CA GLY A 518 7.63 37.52 -15.56
C GLY A 518 8.41 38.21 -14.46
N VAL A 519 9.70 37.90 -14.38
CA VAL A 519 10.59 38.25 -13.27
C VAL A 519 11.88 38.82 -13.86
N VAL A 520 12.36 39.96 -13.37
CA VAL A 520 13.59 40.63 -13.87
C VAL A 520 14.84 40.06 -13.24
N ASP A 521 14.80 39.94 -11.92
CA ASP A 521 15.75 39.21 -11.09
C ASP A 521 14.94 38.48 -10.03
N GLN A 522 15.56 37.58 -9.25
CA GLN A 522 14.81 36.69 -8.37
C GLN A 522 13.82 37.40 -7.44
N TYR A 523 14.01 38.68 -7.09
CA TYR A 523 13.16 39.43 -6.16
C TYR A 523 12.24 40.46 -6.82
N ASN A 524 12.33 40.69 -8.13
CA ASN A 524 11.62 41.76 -8.82
C ASN A 524 10.61 41.20 -9.84
N LEU A 525 9.33 41.20 -9.46
CA LEU A 525 8.21 40.89 -10.35
C LEU A 525 8.04 42.01 -11.37
N VAL A 526 7.94 41.69 -12.66
CA VAL A 526 7.65 42.68 -13.69
C VAL A 526 6.22 43.18 -13.54
N ALA A 527 6.06 44.47 -13.29
CA ALA A 527 4.75 45.12 -13.20
C ALA A 527 4.44 45.99 -14.43
N ARG A 528 5.47 46.45 -15.15
CA ARG A 528 5.31 47.16 -16.41
C ARG A 528 6.57 47.02 -17.26
N ARG A 529 6.37 47.09 -18.58
CA ARG A 529 7.41 47.23 -19.60
C ARG A 529 7.15 48.52 -20.38
N ARG A 530 8.20 49.28 -20.68
CA ARG A 530 8.08 50.49 -21.52
C ARG A 530 7.64 50.13 -22.92
N SER A 531 6.81 50.97 -23.52
CA SER A 531 6.29 50.74 -24.87
C SER A 531 7.36 50.94 -25.96
N SER A 532 8.39 51.74 -25.71
CA SER A 532 9.43 52.06 -26.70
C SER A 532 10.37 50.91 -27.02
N ASP A 533 10.73 50.09 -26.03
CA ASP A 533 11.79 49.08 -26.13
C ASP A 533 11.45 47.75 -25.45
N ASN A 534 10.25 47.61 -24.88
CA ASN A 534 9.79 46.44 -24.15
C ASN A 534 10.67 46.08 -22.93
N VAL A 535 11.46 47.03 -22.41
CA VAL A 535 12.29 46.82 -21.23
C VAL A 535 11.45 47.00 -19.97
N PRO A 536 11.53 46.08 -18.98
CA PRO A 536 10.89 46.24 -17.67
C PRO A 536 11.37 47.51 -16.96
N ASP A 537 10.43 48.37 -16.57
CA ASP A 537 10.73 49.64 -15.90
C ASP A 537 10.18 49.75 -14.48
N VAL A 538 9.00 49.19 -14.23
CA VAL A 538 8.41 49.08 -12.90
C VAL A 538 8.41 47.62 -12.46
N GLY A 539 9.03 47.38 -11.30
CA GLY A 539 8.98 46.10 -10.61
C GLY A 539 8.11 46.16 -9.35
N ILE A 540 7.75 45.01 -8.80
CA ILE A 540 7.16 44.87 -7.46
C ILE A 540 8.05 43.94 -6.64
N ARG A 541 8.31 44.31 -5.39
CA ARG A 541 8.94 43.47 -4.36
C ARG A 541 7.94 43.11 -3.29
N ILE A 542 8.18 41.97 -2.63
CA ILE A 542 7.43 41.51 -1.48
C ILE A 542 8.37 41.04 -0.37
N GLU A 543 7.99 41.29 0.87
CA GLU A 543 8.65 40.76 2.06
C GLU A 543 7.63 40.07 2.98
N ASN A 544 8.13 39.12 3.78
CA ASN A 544 7.36 38.48 4.83
C ASN A 544 7.67 39.19 6.16
N LEU A 545 6.64 39.63 6.88
CA LEU A 545 6.80 40.33 8.15
C LEU A 545 7.06 39.38 9.34
N GLY A 546 6.71 38.09 9.20
CA GLY A 546 6.76 37.10 10.28
C GLY A 546 8.02 36.22 10.33
N GLY A 547 8.90 36.26 9.33
CA GLY A 547 10.11 35.43 9.29
C GLY A 547 11.24 36.17 8.59
N GLY A 548 12.47 36.05 9.10
CA GLY A 548 13.65 36.88 8.76
C GLY A 548 14.15 36.89 7.29
N VAL A 549 13.31 36.51 6.32
CA VAL A 549 13.56 36.65 4.89
C VAL A 549 13.08 38.04 4.44
N ALA A 550 14.03 38.97 4.27
CA ALA A 550 13.75 40.35 3.91
C ALA A 550 13.14 40.54 2.50
N ASN A 551 13.30 39.57 1.58
CA ASN A 551 12.68 39.61 0.25
C ASN A 551 12.31 38.19 -0.20
N ILE A 552 11.07 37.98 -0.63
CA ILE A 552 10.63 36.68 -1.14
C ILE A 552 10.93 36.60 -2.65
N PRO A 553 11.58 35.52 -3.14
CA PRO A 553 11.82 35.39 -4.55
C PRO A 553 10.52 35.10 -5.33
N PHE A 554 10.40 35.60 -6.55
CA PHE A 554 9.29 35.30 -7.47
C PHE A 554 9.58 34.13 -8.41
N GLN A 555 10.74 33.49 -8.27
CA GLN A 555 11.05 32.21 -8.90
C GLN A 555 11.13 31.18 -7.80
N ASN A 556 10.08 30.38 -7.62
CA ASN A 556 10.04 29.33 -6.61
C ASN A 556 10.22 29.84 -5.17
N GLY A 557 9.66 31.03 -4.84
CA GLY A 557 9.77 31.59 -3.50
C GLY A 557 8.97 30.81 -2.48
N ILE A 558 9.61 30.39 -1.40
CA ILE A 558 8.97 29.60 -0.33
C ILE A 558 8.66 30.52 0.85
N LEU A 559 7.39 30.53 1.24
CA LEU A 559 6.90 31.08 2.48
C LEU A 559 6.74 29.96 3.52
N PRO A 560 7.26 30.16 4.75
CA PRO A 560 6.95 29.26 5.85
C PRO A 560 5.45 29.38 6.17
N VAL A 561 4.80 28.24 6.35
CA VAL A 561 3.40 28.15 6.78
C VAL A 561 3.32 27.20 7.97
N ASP A 562 2.37 27.46 8.86
CA ASP A 562 2.09 26.62 10.02
C ASP A 562 1.69 25.19 9.59
N PRO A 563 2.36 24.13 10.11
CA PRO A 563 2.04 22.74 9.83
C PRO A 563 0.65 22.26 10.29
N SER A 564 -0.09 23.07 11.06
CA SER A 564 -1.47 22.77 11.50
C SER A 564 -2.50 22.81 10.38
N GLY A 565 -2.16 23.40 9.22
CA GLY A 565 -3.02 23.45 8.04
C GLY A 565 -3.91 24.68 7.98
N HIS A 566 -3.94 25.51 9.01
CA HIS A 566 -4.62 26.80 9.01
C HIS A 566 -3.68 27.89 9.52
N GLY A 567 -3.80 29.10 8.99
CA GLY A 567 -3.01 30.22 9.46
C GLY A 567 -3.06 31.45 8.57
N THR A 568 -2.32 32.47 8.96
CA THR A 568 -2.19 33.74 8.24
C THR A 568 -0.72 34.10 8.10
N VAL A 569 -0.31 34.44 6.87
CA VAL A 569 1.01 34.99 6.58
C VAL A 569 0.88 36.49 6.33
N ASN A 570 1.55 37.30 7.16
CA ASN A 570 1.58 38.75 6.99
C ASN A 570 2.67 39.13 5.99
N MET A 571 2.27 39.82 4.93
CA MET A 571 3.14 40.21 3.82
C MET A 571 3.15 41.72 3.68
N ARG A 572 4.20 42.23 3.04
CA ARG A 572 4.29 43.63 2.63
C ARG A 572 4.81 43.71 1.20
N ALA A 573 4.30 44.67 0.43
CA ALA A 573 4.73 44.90 -0.95
C ALA A 573 5.02 46.38 -1.23
N TRP A 574 5.90 46.63 -2.19
CA TRP A 574 6.15 47.97 -2.74
C TRP A 574 6.63 47.92 -4.18
N PRO A 575 6.37 48.97 -4.97
CA PRO A 575 6.90 49.10 -6.32
C PRO A 575 8.37 49.54 -6.29
N VAL A 576 9.14 49.17 -7.31
CA VAL A 576 10.55 49.55 -7.47
C VAL A 576 10.84 50.04 -8.90
N ASN A 577 11.71 51.03 -9.02
CA ASN A 577 12.17 51.54 -10.31
C ASN A 577 13.33 50.65 -10.80
N LEU A 578 13.21 50.02 -11.95
CA LEU A 578 14.20 49.05 -12.46
C LEU A 578 15.29 49.69 -13.34
N VAL A 579 15.05 50.90 -13.86
CA VAL A 579 15.90 51.55 -14.87
C VAL A 579 16.73 52.69 -14.27
N GLY A 580 16.16 53.44 -13.32
CA GLY A 580 16.66 54.73 -12.85
C GLY A 580 16.20 55.90 -13.73
N GLY A 581 16.16 57.10 -13.15
CA GLY A 581 15.58 58.29 -13.76
C GLY A 581 14.04 58.32 -13.67
N GLU A 582 13.44 59.43 -14.10
CA GLU A 582 11.99 59.59 -14.14
C GLU A 582 11.37 58.62 -15.16
N LEU A 583 10.35 57.88 -14.74
CA LEU A 583 9.66 56.89 -15.55
C LEU A 583 8.49 57.52 -16.32
N GLU A 584 8.14 56.93 -17.47
CA GLU A 584 6.95 57.32 -18.22
C GLU A 584 5.67 57.16 -17.37
N THR A 585 4.75 58.11 -17.49
CA THR A 585 3.46 58.05 -16.80
C THR A 585 2.59 56.95 -17.39
N GLY A 586 2.03 56.08 -16.56
CA GLY A 586 1.16 55.00 -17.04
C GLY A 586 0.79 54.02 -15.94
N LYS A 587 -0.20 53.18 -16.22
CA LYS A 587 -0.62 52.10 -15.31
C LYS A 587 0.42 50.98 -15.29
N PHE A 588 0.58 50.34 -14.14
CA PHE A 588 1.38 49.14 -13.97
C PHE A 588 0.59 48.10 -13.17
N GLN A 589 0.80 46.82 -13.46
CA GLN A 589 0.15 45.70 -12.80
C GLN A 589 1.07 44.47 -12.87
N GLY A 590 1.33 43.85 -11.72
CA GLY A 590 1.99 42.55 -11.64
C GLY A 590 1.01 41.48 -11.14
N THR A 591 1.18 40.25 -11.61
CA THR A 591 0.42 39.09 -11.11
C THR A 591 1.40 38.04 -10.65
N ALA A 592 1.16 37.46 -9.48
CA ALA A 592 1.86 36.30 -8.97
C ALA A 592 0.85 35.22 -8.58
N THR A 593 1.23 33.96 -8.78
CA THR A 593 0.44 32.79 -8.40
C THR A 593 0.95 32.28 -7.06
N ILE A 594 0.03 32.08 -6.11
CA ILE A 594 0.32 31.45 -4.82
C ILE A 594 -0.15 30.00 -4.89
N THR A 595 0.73 29.07 -4.55
CA THR A 595 0.44 27.64 -4.51
C THR A 595 0.76 27.09 -3.12
N VAL A 596 -0.20 26.45 -2.44
CA VAL A 596 0.11 25.66 -1.24
C VAL A 596 0.56 24.27 -1.69
N ILE A 597 1.79 23.92 -1.34
CA ILE A 597 2.37 22.60 -1.56
C ILE A 597 2.26 21.83 -0.25
N VAL A 598 1.53 20.71 -0.28
CA VAL A 598 1.46 19.75 0.81
C VAL A 598 2.44 18.62 0.51
N ARG A 599 3.42 18.39 1.39
CA ARG A 599 4.36 17.26 1.31
C ARG A 599 4.12 16.26 2.42
#